data_AF-A0AAJ5WPM4-F1
#
_entry.id   AF-A0AAJ5WPM4-F1
#
_cell.length_a   1.000
_cell.length_b   1.000
_cell.length_c   1.000
_cell.angle_alpha   90.00
_cell.angle_beta   90.00
_cell.angle_gamma   90.00
#
_symmetry.space_group_name_H-M   'P 1'
#
loop_
_entity.id
_entity.type
_entity.pdbx_description
1 polymer ?
#
loop_
_entity_poly.entity_id
_entity_poly.type
_entity_poly.pdbx_seq_one_letter_code
_entity_poly.pdbx_strand_id
1 'polypeptide(L)'
;MKKLIVGSFMGCLFPFLLFAQAKSGAESTPAASGSTTSSLDRIKMQKVYLDLNAQVFTTALPFDVPFLIVGEYDSVVLEVKGYSKEGIASIDEVLKTAAFSGWNQRTQKKDPFILLYKSRLKPNKEYTFVFQFIRLLYPEELAQIQDLATEKLNAFLKGKIDRGLNTDVSEVDINGVANVILLEVGKELKKKGLEVKPVDAALNYGQAVSNAVLTISDNLQEFIKTPLMRLNNQVNYHKGKRNNFIQLRQDPKYKSSKQVDTIIVALEDLSDSVNTARVLTDVDREKYQEAITSIKKLAMHPDWIAAGQPDKNISKAITTQLQEIVENLPEIEDRGVLRMSNYQEEVDKLIKTHAASLAKEISSLIYYNIHLSGTTHGDFEARGKYYFSADIGVAFTPAIGRATPYLGTNIYLRPVNKERPLLWSDPFWDQLGRRFSLLAGISYVSVSKSGKRSDLLGNTFNLLAGGGFRINDGFRINGGWLFYNEESANPLIDKNQIVGKPFVALSFDVDINSVFKTVFGTTVPNK
;
A
#
# COMPACT_ATOMS: atom_id res chain seq x y z
N MET A 1 17.12 64.53 -40.70
CA MET A 1 16.20 63.38 -40.54
C MET A 1 16.41 62.44 -41.72
N LYS A 2 17.07 61.30 -41.50
CA LYS A 2 17.43 60.31 -42.52
C LYS A 2 16.38 59.19 -42.52
N LYS A 3 15.74 58.92 -43.67
CA LYS A 3 14.87 57.77 -43.88
C LYS A 3 15.72 56.59 -44.35
N LEU A 4 15.61 55.47 -43.63
CA LEU A 4 16.28 54.20 -43.89
C LEU A 4 15.43 53.38 -44.88
N ILE A 5 16.07 52.89 -45.94
CA ILE A 5 15.50 52.01 -46.97
C ILE A 5 15.58 50.57 -46.46
N VAL A 6 14.45 49.87 -46.46
CA VAL A 6 14.35 48.41 -46.23
C VAL A 6 14.39 47.74 -47.60
N GLY A 7 15.43 46.94 -47.84
CA GLY A 7 15.56 46.10 -49.04
C GLY A 7 15.30 44.64 -48.69
N SER A 8 14.22 44.09 -49.25
CA SER A 8 13.90 42.67 -49.26
C SER A 8 14.85 41.89 -50.17
N PHE A 9 15.40 40.78 -49.69
CA PHE A 9 16.06 39.77 -50.52
C PHE A 9 15.42 38.41 -50.22
N MET A 10 14.58 37.97 -51.15
CA MET A 10 13.88 36.69 -51.17
C MET A 10 14.37 36.01 -52.45
N GLY A 11 15.07 34.89 -52.32
CA GLY A 11 15.73 34.19 -53.43
C GLY A 11 15.65 32.68 -53.25
N CYS A 12 14.89 32.05 -54.15
CA CYS A 12 14.55 30.64 -54.29
C CYS A 12 15.75 29.68 -54.39
N LEU A 13 15.59 28.43 -53.91
CA LEU A 13 16.17 27.25 -54.57
C LEU A 13 15.43 25.94 -54.20
N PHE A 14 14.72 25.41 -55.23
CA PHE A 14 14.35 24.01 -55.56
C PHE A 14 13.49 23.11 -54.66
N PRO A 15 12.34 22.63 -55.19
CA PRO A 15 11.78 21.32 -54.90
C PRO A 15 12.13 20.31 -56.03
N PHE A 16 12.49 19.08 -55.67
CA PHE A 16 12.49 17.94 -56.59
C PHE A 16 11.40 16.96 -56.13
N LEU A 17 10.33 16.87 -56.91
CA LEU A 17 9.26 15.91 -56.75
C LEU A 17 8.73 15.60 -58.16
N LEU A 18 9.10 14.46 -58.73
CA LEU A 18 8.37 13.90 -59.87
C LEU A 18 8.53 12.37 -59.94
N PHE A 19 7.36 11.73 -59.80
CA PHE A 19 6.86 10.49 -60.42
C PHE A 19 7.85 9.43 -60.95
N ALA A 20 7.75 8.24 -60.36
CA ALA A 20 7.82 6.99 -61.10
C ALA A 20 6.62 6.12 -60.71
N GLN A 21 5.78 5.85 -61.70
CA GLN A 21 4.64 4.96 -61.66
C GLN A 21 5.03 3.73 -62.50
N ALA A 22 5.13 2.54 -61.90
CA ALA A 22 5.05 1.28 -62.66
C ALA A 22 4.79 0.04 -61.79
N LYS A 23 3.70 -0.63 -62.16
CA LYS A 23 3.44 -2.08 -62.19
C LYS A 23 3.26 -2.86 -60.89
N SER A 24 1.98 -3.18 -60.68
CA SER A 24 1.42 -4.36 -60.03
C SER A 24 2.10 -5.67 -60.43
N GLY A 25 2.58 -6.40 -59.42
CA GLY A 25 2.83 -7.83 -59.45
C GLY A 25 2.52 -8.37 -58.06
N ALA A 26 1.41 -9.10 -57.95
CA ALA A 26 0.95 -9.70 -56.71
C ALA A 26 1.73 -10.99 -56.44
N GLU A 27 2.55 -10.99 -55.40
CA GLU A 27 3.02 -12.19 -54.71
C GLU A 27 2.89 -11.97 -53.21
N SER A 28 1.98 -12.71 -52.58
CA SER A 28 1.71 -12.66 -51.15
C SER A 28 2.87 -13.30 -50.38
N THR A 29 3.82 -12.47 -49.93
CA THR A 29 4.83 -12.84 -48.93
C THR A 29 4.18 -12.86 -47.54
N PRO A 30 4.41 -13.89 -46.69
CA PRO A 30 3.80 -13.97 -45.38
C PRO A 30 4.21 -12.79 -44.51
N ALA A 31 3.21 -12.17 -43.87
CA ALA A 31 3.38 -11.05 -42.96
C ALA A 31 4.41 -11.40 -41.88
N ALA A 32 5.59 -10.79 -41.96
CA ALA A 32 6.52 -10.76 -40.85
C ALA A 32 5.80 -10.09 -39.68
N SER A 33 5.52 -10.85 -38.62
CA SER A 33 5.05 -10.30 -37.36
C SER A 33 6.18 -9.43 -36.80
N GLY A 34 6.17 -8.15 -37.17
CA GLY A 34 7.02 -7.14 -36.57
C GLY A 34 6.63 -7.05 -35.10
N SER A 35 7.34 -7.80 -34.27
CA SER A 35 7.44 -7.54 -32.84
C SER A 35 7.86 -6.09 -32.71
N THR A 36 6.91 -5.21 -32.43
CA THR A 36 7.15 -3.88 -31.91
C THR A 36 7.79 -4.04 -30.54
N THR A 37 9.08 -4.42 -30.53
CA THR A 37 9.94 -4.28 -29.36
C THR A 37 9.74 -2.85 -28.90
N SER A 38 9.11 -2.71 -27.73
CA SER A 38 8.73 -1.41 -27.22
C SER A 38 9.96 -0.50 -27.23
N SER A 39 9.77 0.79 -27.46
CA SER A 39 10.87 1.77 -27.42
C SER A 39 11.68 1.73 -26.13
N LEU A 40 11.15 1.11 -25.07
CA LEU A 40 11.82 0.85 -23.79
C LEU A 40 12.95 -0.20 -23.90
N ASP A 41 12.90 -1.16 -24.81
CA ASP A 41 13.95 -2.19 -24.96
C ASP A 41 15.27 -1.62 -25.50
N ARG A 42 15.25 -0.42 -26.11
CA ARG A 42 16.47 0.24 -26.62
C ARG A 42 17.21 1.03 -25.56
N ILE A 43 16.57 1.36 -24.44
CA ILE A 43 17.23 2.08 -23.35
C ILE A 43 17.76 1.03 -22.38
N LYS A 44 19.08 0.80 -22.41
CA LYS A 44 19.76 -0.02 -21.41
C LYS A 44 19.63 0.69 -20.04
N MET A 45 18.54 0.42 -19.34
CA MET A 45 18.28 1.02 -18.03
C MET A 45 19.27 0.46 -17.02
N GLN A 46 19.84 1.35 -16.21
CA GLN A 46 20.72 0.95 -15.11
C GLN A 46 19.91 0.17 -14.07
N LYS A 47 20.50 -0.92 -13.57
CA LYS A 47 19.92 -1.73 -12.49
C LYS A 47 20.56 -1.33 -11.17
N VAL A 48 19.73 -1.00 -10.19
CA VAL A 48 20.11 -0.74 -8.82
C VAL A 48 19.69 -1.92 -7.98
N TYR A 49 20.66 -2.62 -7.39
CA TYR A 49 20.39 -3.75 -6.54
C TYR A 49 20.20 -3.31 -5.09
N LEU A 50 19.26 -3.94 -4.40
CA LEU A 50 19.03 -3.75 -2.98
C LEU A 50 19.10 -5.08 -2.24
N ASP A 51 19.54 -5.00 -0.98
CA ASP A 51 19.46 -6.08 -0.01
C ASP A 51 18.45 -5.66 1.06
N LEU A 52 17.28 -6.30 1.06
CA LEU A 52 16.20 -6.00 2.02
C LEU A 52 16.58 -6.38 3.45
N ASN A 53 17.41 -7.41 3.63
CA ASN A 53 17.81 -7.87 4.96
C ASN A 53 18.84 -6.93 5.58
N ALA A 54 19.84 -6.54 4.78
CA ALA A 54 20.85 -5.57 5.20
C ALA A 54 20.32 -4.12 5.21
N GLN A 55 19.13 -3.89 4.65
CA GLN A 55 18.51 -2.58 4.51
C GLN A 55 19.41 -1.56 3.80
N VAL A 56 20.08 -1.99 2.73
CA VAL A 56 20.99 -1.14 1.94
C VAL A 56 20.80 -1.33 0.44
N PHE A 57 21.09 -0.28 -0.33
CA PHE A 57 21.37 -0.43 -1.74
C PHE A 57 22.80 -0.96 -1.91
N THR A 58 22.98 -2.05 -2.66
CA THR A 58 24.31 -2.63 -2.93
C THR A 58 25.01 -1.93 -4.09
N THR A 59 24.28 -1.12 -4.84
CA THR A 59 24.77 -0.23 -5.89
C THR A 59 24.35 1.20 -5.63
N ALA A 60 25.16 2.17 -6.05
CA ALA A 60 24.80 3.58 -5.91
C ALA A 60 23.59 3.98 -6.76
N LEU A 61 22.85 4.99 -6.28
CA LEU A 61 21.67 5.47 -6.98
C LEU A 61 22.06 6.30 -8.22
N PRO A 62 21.55 5.97 -9.41
CA PRO A 62 21.74 6.77 -10.61
C PRO A 62 21.07 8.13 -10.45
N PHE A 63 21.70 9.18 -10.96
CA PHE A 63 21.08 10.51 -11.00
C PHE A 63 20.78 10.92 -12.44
N ASP A 64 19.77 11.79 -12.58
CA ASP A 64 19.26 12.31 -13.85
C ASP A 64 18.72 11.28 -14.88
N VAL A 65 18.78 9.97 -14.61
CA VAL A 65 18.28 8.90 -15.51
C VAL A 65 17.26 8.01 -14.79
N PRO A 66 16.26 7.46 -15.51
CA PRO A 66 15.43 6.37 -15.01
C PRO A 66 16.29 5.12 -14.73
N PHE A 67 15.90 4.36 -13.72
CA PHE A 67 16.58 3.11 -13.37
C PHE A 67 15.62 2.05 -12.83
N LEU A 68 16.06 0.80 -12.88
CA LEU A 68 15.34 -0.34 -12.35
C LEU A 68 15.87 -0.67 -10.96
N ILE A 69 15.01 -0.69 -9.96
CA ILE A 69 15.34 -1.21 -8.63
C ILE A 69 15.08 -2.72 -8.66
N VAL A 70 16.10 -3.50 -8.35
CA VAL A 70 16.06 -4.96 -8.32
C VAL A 70 16.33 -5.42 -6.90
N GLY A 71 15.42 -6.19 -6.34
CA GLY A 71 15.61 -6.81 -5.03
C GLY A 71 15.10 -8.24 -5.04
N GLU A 72 15.42 -8.96 -3.97
CA GLU A 72 14.86 -10.27 -3.68
C GLU A 72 14.03 -10.16 -2.41
N TYR A 73 12.86 -10.79 -2.41
CA TYR A 73 12.01 -10.88 -1.22
C TYR A 73 11.69 -12.34 -0.93
N ASP A 74 11.44 -12.64 0.34
CA ASP A 74 10.87 -13.92 0.72
C ASP A 74 9.40 -13.95 0.31
N SER A 75 8.95 -15.07 -0.23
CA SER A 75 7.72 -15.34 -1.02
C SER A 75 6.36 -14.94 -0.44
N VAL A 76 6.34 -14.15 0.62
CA VAL A 76 5.14 -13.77 1.36
C VAL A 76 4.67 -12.35 0.99
N VAL A 77 5.31 -11.67 0.03
CA VAL A 77 4.97 -10.28 -0.32
C VAL A 77 4.09 -10.15 -1.55
N LEU A 78 2.95 -9.48 -1.36
CA LEU A 78 1.92 -9.26 -2.39
C LEU A 78 2.07 -7.97 -3.20
N GLU A 79 2.63 -6.93 -2.60
CA GLU A 79 2.75 -5.60 -3.21
C GLU A 79 3.98 -4.90 -2.66
N VAL A 80 4.77 -4.28 -3.55
CA VAL A 80 5.92 -3.44 -3.20
C VAL A 80 5.65 -2.03 -3.66
N LYS A 81 5.47 -1.10 -2.73
CA LYS A 81 5.37 0.35 -3.02
C LYS A 81 6.65 1.02 -2.58
N GLY A 82 7.26 1.80 -3.47
CA GLY A 82 8.37 2.67 -3.13
C GLY A 82 7.99 4.14 -3.29
N TYR A 83 8.43 4.99 -2.37
CA TYR A 83 8.34 6.45 -2.52
C TYR A 83 9.54 7.14 -1.89
N SER A 84 9.93 8.29 -2.45
CA SER A 84 11.02 9.11 -1.93
C SER A 84 10.52 10.25 -1.06
N LYS A 85 11.13 10.46 0.13
CA LYS A 85 10.74 11.57 1.03
C LYS A 85 11.00 12.99 0.46
N GLU A 86 11.97 13.15 -0.44
CA GLU A 86 12.35 14.47 -0.99
C GLU A 86 11.40 15.04 -2.08
N GLY A 87 10.33 14.33 -2.39
CA GLY A 87 9.34 14.76 -3.37
C GLY A 87 8.47 13.57 -3.72
N ILE A 88 7.16 13.77 -3.67
CA ILE A 88 6.14 12.80 -4.08
C ILE A 88 6.23 12.66 -5.61
N ALA A 89 7.31 12.06 -6.09
CA ALA A 89 7.30 11.43 -7.39
C ALA A 89 6.96 9.98 -7.09
N SER A 90 5.71 9.61 -7.39
CA SER A 90 5.26 8.22 -7.29
C SER A 90 6.20 7.34 -8.11
N ILE A 91 6.52 6.16 -7.59
CA ILE A 91 6.99 5.08 -8.45
C ILE A 91 5.81 4.74 -9.36
N ASP A 92 5.80 5.34 -10.55
CA ASP A 92 4.66 5.34 -11.46
C ASP A 92 4.35 3.96 -12.05
N GLU A 93 5.26 2.98 -11.89
CA GLU A 93 5.04 1.64 -12.41
C GLU A 93 5.88 0.59 -11.67
N VAL A 94 5.18 -0.32 -10.97
CA VAL A 94 5.73 -1.65 -10.71
C VAL A 94 5.73 -2.37 -12.05
N LEU A 95 6.87 -2.36 -12.76
CA LEU A 95 7.06 -3.19 -13.95
C LEU A 95 7.09 -4.66 -13.50
N LYS A 96 5.90 -5.25 -13.34
CA LYS A 96 5.70 -6.66 -13.01
C LYS A 96 6.34 -7.52 -14.11
N THR A 97 7.61 -7.85 -13.96
CA THR A 97 8.34 -8.73 -14.86
C THR A 97 8.37 -10.13 -14.28
N ALA A 98 7.23 -10.82 -14.43
CA ALA A 98 7.10 -12.22 -14.85
C ALA A 98 5.66 -12.64 -14.57
N ALA A 99 5.01 -13.21 -15.57
CA ALA A 99 3.65 -13.71 -15.51
C ALA A 99 3.48 -14.71 -14.35
N PHE A 100 2.92 -14.26 -13.23
CA PHE A 100 2.35 -15.16 -12.22
C PHE A 100 0.84 -15.16 -12.34
N SER A 101 0.35 -15.99 -13.25
CA SER A 101 -1.04 -16.47 -13.25
C SER A 101 -1.24 -17.39 -12.05
N GLY A 102 -1.41 -16.80 -10.85
CA GLY A 102 -1.74 -17.55 -9.64
C GLY A 102 -1.25 -16.86 -8.38
N TRP A 103 -2.05 -15.95 -7.82
CA TRP A 103 -1.78 -15.24 -6.55
C TRP A 103 -1.69 -16.16 -5.31
N ASN A 104 -1.67 -17.49 -5.49
CA ASN A 104 -1.79 -18.48 -4.41
C ASN A 104 -0.64 -19.50 -4.36
N GLN A 105 0.43 -19.38 -5.15
CA GLN A 105 1.56 -20.31 -5.04
C GLN A 105 2.67 -19.75 -4.17
N ARG A 106 2.78 -20.28 -2.96
CA ARG A 106 3.92 -20.07 -2.06
C ARG A 106 5.13 -20.80 -2.61
N THR A 107 6.16 -20.06 -2.99
CA THR A 107 7.46 -20.60 -3.39
C THR A 107 8.39 -20.59 -2.15
N GLN A 108 9.22 -21.61 -1.92
CA GLN A 108 10.30 -21.51 -0.91
C GLN A 108 11.51 -20.73 -1.42
N LYS A 109 11.41 -20.17 -2.64
CA LYS A 109 12.50 -19.52 -3.34
C LYS A 109 12.35 -18.01 -3.16
N LYS A 110 13.48 -17.33 -2.94
CA LYS A 110 13.54 -15.87 -3.02
C LYS A 110 13.12 -15.46 -4.42
N ASP A 111 12.03 -14.71 -4.50
CA ASP A 111 11.52 -14.24 -5.78
C ASP A 111 12.10 -12.84 -6.03
N PRO A 112 12.67 -12.58 -7.22
CA PRO A 112 13.14 -11.26 -7.56
C PRO A 112 11.95 -10.34 -7.85
N PHE A 113 12.07 -9.07 -7.48
CA PHE A 113 11.16 -8.02 -7.91
C PHE A 113 11.93 -6.92 -8.65
N ILE A 114 11.23 -6.26 -9.58
CA ILE A 114 11.79 -5.15 -10.37
C ILE A 114 10.81 -3.98 -10.31
N LEU A 115 11.28 -2.81 -9.88
CA LEU A 115 10.52 -1.55 -9.89
C LEU A 115 11.17 -0.55 -10.84
N LEU A 116 10.36 0.17 -11.61
CA LEU A 116 10.87 1.26 -12.44
C LEU A 116 10.77 2.58 -11.69
N TYR A 117 11.92 3.20 -11.41
CA TYR A 117 11.97 4.57 -10.92
C TYR A 117 12.17 5.53 -12.11
N LYS A 118 11.12 6.27 -12.48
CA LYS A 118 11.13 7.18 -13.65
C LYS A 118 11.71 8.56 -13.33
N SER A 119 11.68 8.97 -12.08
CA SER A 119 11.99 10.34 -11.68
C SER A 119 13.49 10.59 -11.66
N ARG A 120 13.87 11.86 -11.88
CA ARG A 120 15.27 12.27 -11.91
C ARG A 120 15.74 12.54 -10.48
N LEU A 121 16.66 11.73 -9.98
CA LEU A 121 17.36 12.04 -8.75
C LEU A 121 18.36 13.17 -9.00
N LYS A 122 18.49 14.09 -8.04
CA LYS A 122 19.51 15.14 -8.04
C LYS A 122 20.85 14.54 -7.63
N PRO A 123 21.96 15.01 -8.22
CA PRO A 123 23.27 14.59 -7.78
C PRO A 123 23.55 15.08 -6.35
N ASN A 124 24.42 14.36 -5.65
CA ASN A 124 24.90 14.68 -4.31
C ASN A 124 23.80 14.85 -3.26
N LYS A 125 22.79 13.97 -3.32
CA LYS A 125 21.64 13.98 -2.43
C LYS A 125 21.39 12.61 -1.81
N GLU A 126 20.89 12.63 -0.58
CA GLU A 126 20.39 11.44 0.09
C GLU A 126 18.91 11.25 -0.23
N TYR A 127 18.54 10.01 -0.53
CA TYR A 127 17.17 9.61 -0.84
C TYR A 127 16.77 8.45 0.07
N THR A 128 15.70 8.63 0.83
CA THR A 128 15.05 7.53 1.54
C THR A 128 13.93 6.98 0.67
N PHE A 129 14.06 5.71 0.29
CA PHE A 129 13.01 4.90 -0.33
C PHE A 129 12.29 4.12 0.75
N VAL A 130 10.96 4.17 0.76
CA VAL A 130 10.16 3.36 1.67
C VAL A 130 9.50 2.24 0.89
N PHE A 131 9.93 1.00 1.11
CA PHE A 131 9.35 -0.19 0.51
C PHE A 131 8.31 -0.78 1.45
N GLN A 132 7.04 -0.71 1.06
CA GLN A 132 5.95 -1.33 1.81
C GLN A 132 5.71 -2.73 1.25
N PHE A 133 5.80 -3.75 2.11
CA PHE A 133 5.54 -5.15 1.77
C PHE A 133 4.30 -5.63 2.53
N ILE A 134 3.30 -6.17 1.83
CA ILE A 134 2.12 -6.83 2.44
C ILE A 134 2.45 -8.29 2.68
N ARG A 135 2.44 -8.73 3.95
CA ARG A 135 2.76 -10.11 4.34
C ARG A 135 1.50 -10.93 4.52
N LEU A 136 1.33 -11.99 3.74
CA LEU A 136 0.33 -13.03 4.03
C LEU A 136 0.71 -13.81 5.30
N LEU A 137 -0.22 -13.98 6.23
CA LEU A 137 0.01 -14.80 7.42
C LEU A 137 0.19 -16.29 7.05
N TYR A 138 1.04 -16.98 7.80
CA TYR A 138 1.07 -18.44 7.75
C TYR A 138 -0.24 -19.01 8.36
N PRO A 139 -0.68 -20.22 7.95
CA PRO A 139 -1.91 -20.82 8.44
C PRO A 139 -1.92 -20.95 9.97
N GLU A 140 -0.78 -21.25 10.59
CA GLU A 140 -0.64 -21.30 12.04
C GLU A 140 -0.78 -19.93 12.71
N GLU A 141 -0.30 -18.84 12.09
CA GLU A 141 -0.49 -17.48 12.58
C GLU A 141 -1.94 -17.03 12.41
N LEU A 142 -2.55 -17.37 11.28
CA LEU A 142 -3.96 -17.11 11.00
C LEU A 142 -4.85 -17.84 12.02
N ALA A 143 -4.55 -19.10 12.33
CA ALA A 143 -5.23 -19.89 13.34
C ALA A 143 -5.08 -19.25 14.73
N GLN A 144 -3.88 -18.81 15.12
CA GLN A 144 -3.67 -18.11 16.40
C GLN A 144 -4.50 -16.82 16.51
N ILE A 145 -4.59 -16.03 15.43
CA ILE A 145 -5.42 -14.82 15.42
C ILE A 145 -6.90 -15.18 15.49
N GLN A 146 -7.32 -16.22 14.77
CA GLN A 146 -8.70 -16.71 14.81
C GLN A 146 -9.07 -17.22 16.21
N ASP A 147 -8.18 -17.96 16.87
CA ASP A 147 -8.38 -18.46 18.24
C ASP A 147 -8.49 -17.29 19.23
N LEU A 148 -7.60 -16.30 19.13
CA LEU A 148 -7.65 -15.10 19.97
C LEU A 148 -8.94 -14.29 19.74
N ALA A 149 -9.32 -14.09 18.48
CA ALA A 149 -10.56 -13.40 18.14
C ALA A 149 -11.80 -14.14 18.67
N THR A 150 -11.80 -15.48 18.56
CA THR A 150 -12.85 -16.35 19.11
C THR A 150 -12.93 -16.22 20.63
N GLU A 151 -11.79 -16.31 21.33
CA GLU A 151 -11.71 -16.17 22.79
C GLU A 151 -12.30 -14.84 23.26
N LYS A 152 -11.91 -13.72 22.62
CA LYS A 152 -12.38 -12.39 23.02
C LYS A 152 -13.84 -12.14 22.68
N LEU A 153 -14.32 -12.63 21.54
CA LEU A 153 -15.73 -12.52 21.17
C LEU A 153 -16.61 -13.35 22.12
N ASN A 154 -16.17 -14.56 22.47
CA ASN A 154 -16.83 -15.41 23.47
C ASN A 154 -16.89 -14.73 24.83
N ALA A 155 -15.78 -14.18 25.32
CA ALA A 155 -15.74 -13.48 26.60
C ALA A 155 -16.70 -12.28 26.64
N PHE A 156 -16.77 -11.52 25.54
CA PHE A 156 -17.69 -10.39 25.42
C PHE A 156 -19.17 -10.83 25.44
N LEU A 157 -19.52 -11.81 24.61
CA LEU A 157 -20.90 -12.31 24.50
C LEU A 157 -21.36 -12.92 25.81
N LYS A 158 -20.53 -13.75 26.45
CA LYS A 158 -20.80 -14.31 27.77
C LYS A 158 -21.05 -13.21 28.81
N GLY A 159 -20.20 -12.19 28.83
CA GLY A 159 -20.38 -11.05 29.73
C GLY A 159 -21.65 -10.23 29.47
N LYS A 160 -22.24 -10.27 28.27
CA LYS A 160 -23.55 -9.66 27.97
C LYS A 160 -24.69 -10.59 28.37
N ILE A 161 -24.59 -11.89 28.09
CA ILE A 161 -25.57 -12.91 28.50
C ILE A 161 -25.72 -12.91 30.03
N ASP A 162 -24.61 -12.91 30.76
CA ASP A 162 -24.59 -12.92 32.23
C ASP A 162 -25.22 -11.65 32.85
N ARG A 163 -25.27 -10.54 32.10
CA ARG A 163 -25.91 -9.27 32.51
C ARG A 163 -27.39 -9.19 32.12
N GLY A 164 -27.95 -10.25 31.55
CA GLY A 164 -29.32 -10.31 31.05
C GLY A 164 -29.42 -9.85 29.59
N LEU A 165 -29.96 -10.71 28.73
CA LEU A 165 -30.15 -10.54 27.28
C LEU A 165 -31.01 -9.33 26.86
N ASN A 166 -31.46 -8.50 27.80
CA ASN A 166 -32.38 -7.40 27.55
C ASN A 166 -31.68 -6.08 27.19
N THR A 167 -30.35 -6.07 27.10
CA THR A 167 -29.61 -4.92 26.56
C THR A 167 -29.33 -5.16 25.09
N ASP A 168 -30.04 -4.45 24.21
CA ASP A 168 -29.72 -4.39 22.79
C ASP A 168 -28.21 -4.22 22.60
N VAL A 169 -27.61 -5.09 21.79
CA VAL A 169 -26.20 -4.96 21.44
C VAL A 169 -26.09 -3.75 20.52
N SER A 170 -25.70 -2.61 21.07
CA SER A 170 -25.58 -1.39 20.30
C SER A 170 -24.38 -1.44 19.35
N GLU A 171 -24.44 -0.71 18.24
CA GLU A 171 -23.29 -0.53 17.34
C GLU A 171 -22.05 0.01 18.09
N VAL A 172 -22.26 0.78 19.16
CA VAL A 172 -21.20 1.28 20.05
C VAL A 172 -20.50 0.16 20.81
N ASP A 173 -21.27 -0.81 21.34
CA ASP A 173 -20.70 -1.99 22.01
C ASP A 173 -19.84 -2.80 21.04
N ILE A 174 -20.30 -2.95 19.79
CA ILE A 174 -19.61 -3.71 18.75
C ILE A 174 -18.30 -3.03 18.35
N ASN A 175 -18.33 -1.73 18.06
CA ASN A 175 -17.11 -0.97 17.75
C ASN A 175 -16.11 -1.01 18.92
N GLY A 176 -16.59 -1.07 20.17
CA GLY A 176 -15.76 -1.27 21.35
C GLY A 176 -15.02 -2.61 21.35
N VAL A 177 -15.74 -3.73 21.15
CA VAL A 177 -15.14 -5.07 21.06
C VAL A 177 -14.17 -5.17 19.90
N ALA A 178 -14.57 -4.59 18.78
CA ALA A 178 -13.79 -4.60 17.57
C ALA A 178 -12.41 -3.94 17.80
N ASN A 179 -12.41 -2.75 18.38
CA ASN A 179 -11.19 -2.04 18.73
C ASN A 179 -10.33 -2.79 19.76
N VAL A 180 -10.94 -3.44 20.76
CA VAL A 180 -10.21 -4.25 21.74
C VAL A 180 -9.49 -5.42 21.08
N ILE A 181 -10.17 -6.15 20.19
CA ILE A 181 -9.56 -7.26 19.45
C ILE A 181 -8.41 -6.76 18.57
N LEU A 182 -8.60 -5.64 17.85
CA LEU A 182 -7.54 -5.05 17.02
C LEU A 182 -6.32 -4.61 17.82
N LEU A 183 -6.53 -3.97 18.98
CA LEU A 183 -5.44 -3.55 19.86
C LEU A 183 -4.67 -4.75 20.38
N GLU A 184 -5.36 -5.84 20.70
CA GLU A 184 -4.76 -7.00 21.36
C GLU A 184 -4.04 -7.87 20.33
N VAL A 185 -4.65 -8.07 19.16
CA VAL A 185 -3.99 -8.68 18.00
C VAL A 185 -2.80 -7.82 17.58
N GLY A 186 -2.95 -6.49 17.55
CA GLY A 186 -1.85 -5.56 17.25
C GLY A 186 -0.70 -5.67 18.24
N LYS A 187 -0.97 -5.84 19.55
CA LYS A 187 0.06 -6.08 20.57
C LYS A 187 0.78 -7.41 20.34
N GLU A 188 0.06 -8.49 20.06
CA GLU A 188 0.65 -9.81 19.78
C GLU A 188 1.48 -9.81 18.48
N LEU A 189 0.99 -9.17 17.43
CA LEU A 189 1.71 -9.00 16.17
C LEU A 189 2.98 -8.14 16.37
N LYS A 190 2.91 -7.08 17.17
CA LYS A 190 4.06 -6.24 17.50
C LYS A 190 5.15 -7.00 18.27
N LYS A 191 4.77 -7.92 19.18
CA LYS A 191 5.74 -8.82 19.85
C LYS A 191 6.52 -9.70 18.85
N LYS A 192 5.91 -9.99 17.70
CA LYS A 192 6.52 -10.73 16.57
C LYS A 192 7.20 -9.81 15.54
N GLY A 193 7.31 -8.51 15.80
CA GLY A 193 7.93 -7.53 14.89
C GLY A 193 7.05 -7.12 13.71
N LEU A 194 5.74 -7.35 13.77
CA LEU A 194 4.78 -7.00 12.72
C LEU A 194 4.01 -5.74 13.12
N GLU A 195 3.79 -4.83 12.17
CA GLU A 195 2.99 -3.62 12.37
C GLU A 195 1.64 -3.72 11.63
N VAL A 196 0.59 -3.12 12.20
CA VAL A 196 -0.77 -3.06 11.63
C VAL A 196 -1.12 -1.58 11.41
N LYS A 197 -1.71 -1.23 10.26
CA LYS A 197 -2.13 0.16 9.96
C LYS A 197 -3.24 0.54 10.94
N PRO A 198 -3.06 1.53 11.82
CA PRO A 198 -4.06 1.80 12.87
C PRO A 198 -5.40 2.32 12.34
N VAL A 199 -5.39 3.01 11.18
CA VAL A 199 -6.49 3.93 10.81
C VAL A 199 -7.50 3.32 9.82
N ASP A 200 -7.04 2.60 8.79
CA ASP A 200 -7.95 2.00 7.79
C ASP A 200 -8.46 0.62 8.23
N ALA A 201 -7.71 -0.05 9.10
CA ALA A 201 -8.07 -1.33 9.69
C ALA A 201 -9.34 -1.20 10.54
N ALA A 202 -9.37 -0.24 11.47
CA ALA A 202 -10.43 -0.11 12.45
C ALA A 202 -11.81 0.17 11.83
N LEU A 203 -11.87 0.93 10.73
CA LEU A 203 -13.14 1.33 10.11
C LEU A 203 -13.81 0.19 9.34
N ASN A 204 -13.07 -0.48 8.46
CA ASN A 204 -13.60 -1.61 7.66
C ASN A 204 -13.88 -2.82 8.55
N TYR A 205 -13.00 -3.07 9.51
CA TYR A 205 -13.15 -4.11 10.51
C TYR A 205 -14.34 -3.87 11.44
N GLY A 206 -14.55 -2.61 11.89
CA GLY A 206 -15.70 -2.23 12.71
C GLY A 206 -17.02 -2.58 12.01
N GLN A 207 -17.11 -2.34 10.70
CA GLN A 207 -18.29 -2.69 9.91
C GLN A 207 -18.48 -4.21 9.76
N ALA A 208 -17.42 -4.96 9.47
CA ALA A 208 -17.52 -6.43 9.35
C ALA A 208 -17.91 -7.11 10.67
N VAL A 209 -17.33 -6.66 11.79
CA VAL A 209 -17.70 -7.14 13.13
C VAL A 209 -19.10 -6.67 13.51
N SER A 210 -19.50 -5.45 13.17
CA SER A 210 -20.87 -4.95 13.36
C SER A 210 -21.88 -5.85 12.68
N ASN A 211 -21.69 -6.13 11.40
CA ASN A 211 -22.60 -7.00 10.65
C ASN A 211 -22.65 -8.42 11.23
N ALA A 212 -21.50 -8.98 11.63
CA ALA A 212 -21.43 -10.30 12.26
C ALA A 212 -22.20 -10.34 13.59
N VAL A 213 -21.96 -9.38 14.48
CA VAL A 213 -22.59 -9.33 15.81
C VAL A 213 -24.07 -8.98 15.71
N LEU A 214 -24.48 -8.10 14.80
CA LEU A 214 -25.89 -7.83 14.52
C LEU A 214 -26.59 -9.09 14.02
N THR A 215 -25.96 -9.85 13.10
CA THR A 215 -26.52 -11.13 12.63
C THR A 215 -26.64 -12.16 13.77
N ILE A 216 -25.64 -12.23 14.67
CA ILE A 216 -25.72 -13.06 15.89
C ILE A 216 -26.89 -12.63 16.76
N SER A 217 -27.02 -11.32 17.01
CA SER A 217 -28.05 -10.72 17.85
C SER A 217 -29.45 -10.93 17.29
N ASP A 218 -29.64 -10.75 15.99
CA ASP A 218 -30.93 -10.93 15.33
C ASP A 218 -31.36 -12.40 15.37
N ASN A 219 -30.44 -13.33 15.07
CA ASN A 219 -30.70 -14.76 15.15
C ASN A 219 -30.99 -15.20 16.61
N LEU A 220 -30.26 -14.66 17.60
CA LEU A 220 -30.52 -14.83 19.03
C LEU A 220 -31.95 -14.38 19.38
N GLN A 221 -32.31 -13.16 19.00
CA GLN A 221 -33.59 -12.55 19.33
C GLN A 221 -34.75 -13.29 18.66
N GLU A 222 -34.66 -13.63 17.38
CA GLU A 222 -35.69 -14.40 16.66
C GLU A 222 -35.88 -15.79 17.28
N PHE A 223 -34.77 -16.44 17.65
CA PHE A 223 -34.77 -17.76 18.28
C PHE A 223 -35.36 -17.74 19.69
N ILE A 224 -35.10 -16.71 20.50
CA ILE A 224 -35.70 -16.55 21.84
C ILE A 224 -37.17 -16.13 21.74
N LYS A 225 -37.48 -15.21 20.82
CA LYS A 225 -38.82 -14.66 20.62
C LYS A 225 -39.82 -15.73 20.19
N THR A 226 -39.41 -16.70 19.38
CA THR A 226 -40.34 -17.71 18.83
C THR A 226 -40.92 -18.66 19.90
N PRO A 227 -40.11 -19.32 20.77
CA PRO A 227 -40.58 -20.07 21.92
C PRO A 227 -41.33 -19.21 22.93
N LEU A 228 -40.82 -18.02 23.25
CA LEU A 228 -41.49 -17.09 24.16
C LEU A 228 -42.85 -16.64 23.62
N MET A 229 -43.01 -16.45 22.31
CA MET A 229 -44.29 -16.15 21.68
C MET A 229 -45.27 -17.32 21.80
N ARG A 230 -44.82 -18.56 21.58
CA ARG A 230 -45.68 -19.74 21.76
C ARG A 230 -46.15 -19.86 23.21
N LEU A 231 -45.24 -19.66 24.14
CA LEU A 231 -45.50 -19.71 25.57
C LEU A 231 -46.40 -18.54 26.05
N ASN A 232 -46.14 -17.33 25.56
CA ASN A 232 -46.96 -16.15 25.83
C ASN A 232 -48.37 -16.28 25.22
N ASN A 233 -48.51 -16.91 24.04
CA ASN A 233 -49.83 -17.20 23.47
C ASN A 233 -50.63 -18.19 24.34
N GLN A 234 -49.97 -19.22 24.87
CA GLN A 234 -50.58 -20.12 25.86
C GLN A 234 -50.97 -19.35 27.13
N VAL A 235 -50.08 -18.52 27.68
CA VAL A 235 -50.36 -17.71 28.87
C VAL A 235 -51.49 -16.70 28.64
N ASN A 236 -51.52 -15.98 27.53
CA ASN A 236 -52.57 -15.00 27.24
C ASN A 236 -53.93 -15.67 27.06
N TYR A 237 -53.95 -16.86 26.45
CA TYR A 237 -55.13 -17.71 26.44
C TYR A 237 -55.60 -18.05 27.87
N HIS A 238 -54.67 -18.31 28.80
CA HIS A 238 -54.98 -18.56 30.22
C HIS A 238 -55.29 -17.29 31.04
N LYS A 239 -54.79 -16.09 30.69
CA LYS A 239 -55.17 -14.83 31.35
C LYS A 239 -56.66 -14.55 31.23
N GLY A 240 -57.26 -14.88 30.07
CA GLY A 240 -58.71 -14.85 29.90
C GLY A 240 -59.44 -15.76 30.90
N LYS A 241 -58.87 -16.92 31.23
CA LYS A 241 -59.40 -17.84 32.26
C LYS A 241 -59.13 -17.33 33.68
N ARG A 242 -57.97 -16.70 33.96
CA ARG A 242 -57.66 -16.03 35.24
C ARG A 242 -58.70 -14.97 35.58
N ASN A 243 -59.07 -14.13 34.63
CA ASN A 243 -60.09 -13.09 34.87
C ASN A 243 -61.43 -13.68 35.30
N ASN A 244 -61.80 -14.85 34.77
CA ASN A 244 -62.99 -15.58 35.21
C ASN A 244 -62.87 -16.06 36.67
N PHE A 245 -61.67 -16.50 37.11
CA PHE A 245 -61.44 -16.85 38.52
C PHE A 245 -61.41 -15.64 39.46
N ILE A 246 -60.92 -14.50 38.99
CA ILE A 246 -60.99 -13.24 39.74
C ILE A 246 -62.45 -12.82 39.93
N GLN A 247 -63.29 -12.98 38.91
CA GLN A 247 -64.74 -12.75 39.03
C GLN A 247 -65.39 -13.74 40.00
N LEU A 248 -65.01 -15.03 39.97
CA LEU A 248 -65.43 -16.03 40.97
C LEU A 248 -65.00 -15.64 42.39
N ARG A 249 -63.78 -15.10 42.58
CA ARG A 249 -63.30 -14.61 43.88
C ARG A 249 -64.13 -13.44 44.41
N GLN A 250 -64.76 -12.65 43.53
CA GLN A 250 -65.61 -11.54 43.92
C GLN A 250 -67.02 -11.99 44.35
N ASP A 251 -67.42 -13.21 43.99
CA ASP A 251 -68.65 -13.81 44.49
C ASP A 251 -68.54 -14.04 46.02
N PRO A 252 -69.49 -13.52 46.83
CA PRO A 252 -69.49 -13.69 48.29
C PRO A 252 -69.33 -15.14 48.75
N LYS A 253 -69.79 -16.10 47.94
CA LYS A 253 -69.72 -17.54 48.22
C LYS A 253 -68.30 -18.10 48.17
N TYR A 254 -67.43 -17.51 47.36
CA TYR A 254 -66.06 -18.00 47.12
C TYR A 254 -64.97 -17.02 47.54
N LYS A 255 -65.36 -15.84 48.08
CA LYS A 255 -64.45 -14.77 48.52
C LYS A 255 -63.38 -15.21 49.52
N SER A 256 -63.62 -16.28 50.27
CA SER A 256 -62.69 -16.87 51.25
C SER A 256 -62.11 -18.23 50.83
N SER A 257 -62.30 -18.65 49.58
CA SER A 257 -61.82 -19.96 49.13
C SER A 257 -60.32 -19.95 48.90
N LYS A 258 -59.58 -20.58 49.82
CA LYS A 258 -58.13 -20.83 49.71
C LYS A 258 -57.75 -21.52 48.37
N GLN A 259 -58.66 -22.35 47.84
CA GLN A 259 -58.45 -23.06 46.58
C GLN A 259 -58.46 -22.09 45.39
N VAL A 260 -59.35 -21.10 45.37
CA VAL A 260 -59.40 -20.07 44.31
C VAL A 260 -58.14 -19.20 44.36
N ASP A 261 -57.68 -18.83 45.55
CA ASP A 261 -56.43 -18.07 45.72
C ASP A 261 -55.20 -18.85 45.22
N THR A 262 -55.12 -20.15 45.53
CA THR A 262 -54.03 -21.04 45.08
C THR A 262 -53.95 -21.11 43.55
N ILE A 263 -55.10 -21.17 42.87
CA ILE A 263 -55.19 -21.19 41.40
C ILE A 263 -54.76 -19.86 40.80
N ILE A 264 -55.22 -18.74 41.36
CA ILE A 264 -54.86 -17.40 40.87
C ILE A 264 -53.36 -17.17 40.99
N VAL A 265 -52.76 -17.51 42.15
CA VAL A 265 -51.31 -17.37 42.39
C VAL A 265 -50.50 -18.26 41.44
N ALA A 266 -50.94 -19.49 41.17
CA ALA A 266 -50.27 -20.36 40.21
C ALA A 266 -50.31 -19.81 38.77
N LEU A 267 -51.46 -19.25 38.35
CA LEU A 267 -51.60 -18.65 37.02
C LEU A 267 -50.84 -17.32 36.89
N GLU A 268 -50.75 -16.52 37.95
CA GLU A 268 -49.94 -15.30 38.00
C GLU A 268 -48.46 -15.61 37.89
N ASP A 269 -47.98 -16.57 38.68
CA ASP A 269 -46.59 -16.99 38.67
C ASP A 269 -46.17 -17.64 37.35
N LEU A 270 -47.06 -18.40 36.71
CA LEU A 270 -46.85 -18.88 35.35
C LEU A 270 -46.78 -17.71 34.37
N SER A 271 -47.73 -16.77 34.43
CA SER A 271 -47.71 -15.58 33.58
C SER A 271 -46.41 -14.77 33.75
N ASP A 272 -45.96 -14.58 34.98
CA ASP A 272 -44.75 -13.81 35.30
C ASP A 272 -43.48 -14.55 34.89
N SER A 273 -43.41 -15.86 35.11
CA SER A 273 -42.28 -16.68 34.65
C SER A 273 -42.13 -16.62 33.12
N VAL A 274 -43.25 -16.55 32.38
CA VAL A 274 -43.25 -16.38 30.93
C VAL A 274 -42.85 -14.97 30.50
N ASN A 275 -43.36 -13.93 31.17
CA ASN A 275 -42.99 -12.54 30.87
C ASN A 275 -41.52 -12.24 31.20
N THR A 276 -40.95 -12.94 32.17
CA THR A 276 -39.54 -12.77 32.62
C THR A 276 -38.59 -13.78 32.00
N ALA A 277 -39.08 -14.69 31.16
CA ALA A 277 -38.31 -15.80 30.58
C ALA A 277 -37.57 -16.64 31.64
N ARG A 278 -38.15 -16.79 32.84
CA ARG A 278 -37.59 -17.59 33.93
C ARG A 278 -37.78 -19.08 33.62
N VAL A 279 -36.72 -19.87 33.79
CA VAL A 279 -36.78 -21.33 33.71
C VAL A 279 -37.66 -21.87 34.85
N LEU A 280 -38.64 -22.71 34.52
CA LEU A 280 -39.52 -23.35 35.50
C LEU A 280 -38.74 -24.45 36.24
N THR A 281 -38.96 -24.55 37.54
CA THR A 281 -38.25 -25.45 38.45
C THR A 281 -39.18 -26.56 38.97
N ASP A 282 -38.62 -27.56 39.64
CA ASP A 282 -39.41 -28.58 40.35
C ASP A 282 -40.37 -27.96 41.39
N VAL A 283 -39.99 -26.82 41.99
CA VAL A 283 -40.87 -26.07 42.90
C VAL A 283 -42.09 -25.51 42.17
N ASP A 284 -41.91 -25.02 40.94
CA ASP A 284 -43.02 -24.53 40.11
C ASP A 284 -43.93 -25.69 39.67
N ARG A 285 -43.33 -26.86 39.38
CA ARG A 285 -44.07 -28.10 39.07
C ARG A 285 -44.97 -28.53 40.23
N GLU A 286 -44.45 -28.56 41.45
CA GLU A 286 -45.21 -28.89 42.65
C GLU A 286 -46.35 -27.89 42.89
N LYS A 287 -46.06 -26.60 42.73
CA LYS A 287 -47.06 -25.52 42.85
C LYS A 287 -48.20 -25.67 41.83
N TYR A 288 -47.89 -26.03 40.58
CA TYR A 288 -48.91 -26.26 39.56
C TYR A 288 -49.72 -27.54 39.81
N GLN A 289 -49.09 -28.60 40.33
CA GLN A 289 -49.80 -29.81 40.77
C GLN A 289 -50.77 -29.53 41.93
N GLU A 290 -50.38 -28.67 42.87
CA GLU A 290 -51.26 -28.23 43.95
C GLU A 290 -52.46 -27.43 43.42
N ALA A 291 -52.25 -26.55 42.43
CA ALA A 291 -53.32 -25.83 41.76
C ALA A 291 -54.29 -26.76 41.02
N ILE A 292 -53.79 -27.76 40.27
CA ILE A 292 -54.60 -28.80 39.62
C ILE A 292 -55.46 -29.54 40.65
N THR A 293 -54.86 -29.94 41.76
CA THR A 293 -55.55 -30.64 42.85
C THR A 293 -56.64 -29.77 43.46
N SER A 294 -56.37 -28.48 43.63
CA SER A 294 -57.33 -27.49 44.16
C SER A 294 -58.51 -27.28 43.20
N ILE A 295 -58.29 -27.26 41.88
CA ILE A 295 -59.35 -27.20 40.87
C ILE A 295 -60.23 -28.45 40.92
N LYS A 296 -59.63 -29.64 40.98
CA LYS A 296 -60.36 -30.91 41.06
C LYS A 296 -61.26 -30.94 42.31
N LYS A 297 -60.77 -30.46 43.46
CA LYS A 297 -61.57 -30.35 44.70
C LYS A 297 -62.72 -29.35 44.58
N LEU A 298 -62.47 -28.17 44.01
CA LEU A 298 -63.51 -27.15 43.78
C LEU A 298 -64.63 -27.67 42.85
N ALA A 299 -64.26 -28.38 41.78
CA ALA A 299 -65.19 -28.94 40.82
C ALA A 299 -66.15 -29.99 41.41
N MET A 300 -65.76 -30.60 42.53
CA MET A 300 -66.57 -31.59 43.27
C MET A 300 -67.41 -30.95 44.39
N HIS A 301 -67.27 -29.65 44.65
CA HIS A 301 -67.97 -28.99 45.75
C HIS A 301 -69.46 -28.78 45.40
N PRO A 302 -70.42 -29.17 46.28
CA PRO A 302 -71.87 -29.09 46.00
C PRO A 302 -72.34 -27.68 45.62
N ASP A 303 -71.75 -26.68 46.26
CA ASP A 303 -72.05 -25.27 46.00
C ASP A 303 -71.64 -24.76 44.63
N TRP A 304 -70.61 -25.37 44.04
CA TRP A 304 -70.13 -25.09 42.69
C TRP A 304 -71.08 -25.66 41.63
N ILE A 305 -71.76 -26.77 41.95
CA ILE A 305 -72.76 -27.41 41.11
C ILE A 305 -74.08 -26.61 41.14
N ALA A 306 -74.46 -26.08 42.31
CA ALA A 306 -75.71 -25.35 42.52
C ALA A 306 -75.72 -23.92 41.94
N ALA A 307 -74.57 -23.28 41.78
CA ALA A 307 -74.45 -21.90 41.27
C ALA A 307 -74.65 -21.77 39.74
N GLY A 308 -75.27 -22.75 39.08
CA GLY A 308 -75.43 -22.77 37.63
C GLY A 308 -74.08 -22.89 36.94
N GLN A 309 -73.41 -24.04 37.15
CA GLN A 309 -72.11 -24.44 36.59
C GLN A 309 -71.40 -23.34 35.77
N PRO A 310 -70.30 -22.73 36.23
CA PRO A 310 -69.30 -22.26 35.28
C PRO A 310 -68.93 -23.52 34.49
N ASP A 311 -69.40 -23.53 33.24
CA ASP A 311 -69.50 -24.65 32.31
C ASP A 311 -68.58 -25.81 32.69
N LYS A 312 -69.07 -27.05 32.90
CA LYS A 312 -68.22 -28.23 33.17
C LYS A 312 -67.00 -28.31 32.22
N ASN A 313 -67.15 -27.71 31.03
CA ASN A 313 -66.10 -27.49 30.05
C ASN A 313 -64.95 -26.60 30.53
N ILE A 314 -65.16 -25.57 31.36
CA ILE A 314 -64.13 -24.69 31.92
C ILE A 314 -63.23 -25.43 32.91
N SER A 315 -63.79 -26.10 33.92
CA SER A 315 -62.98 -26.85 34.90
C SER A 315 -62.23 -28.01 34.23
N LYS A 316 -62.88 -28.72 33.30
CA LYS A 316 -62.24 -29.79 32.53
C LYS A 316 -61.15 -29.22 31.62
N ALA A 317 -61.41 -28.15 30.88
CA ALA A 317 -60.41 -27.52 30.01
C ALA A 317 -59.19 -27.02 30.79
N ILE A 318 -59.39 -26.34 31.93
CA ILE A 318 -58.27 -25.82 32.72
C ILE A 318 -57.50 -26.96 33.39
N THR A 319 -58.19 -27.97 33.92
CA THR A 319 -57.51 -29.13 34.51
C THR A 319 -56.73 -29.89 33.45
N THR A 320 -57.32 -30.17 32.29
CA THR A 320 -56.64 -30.81 31.16
C THR A 320 -55.44 -29.99 30.69
N GLN A 321 -55.55 -28.66 30.61
CA GLN A 321 -54.46 -27.81 30.15
C GLN A 321 -53.34 -27.64 31.18
N LEU A 322 -53.65 -27.47 32.47
CA LEU A 322 -52.62 -27.44 33.51
C LEU A 322 -51.94 -28.81 33.65
N GLN A 323 -52.71 -29.89 33.54
CA GLN A 323 -52.18 -31.25 33.53
C GLN A 323 -51.28 -31.46 32.31
N GLU A 324 -51.67 -31.00 31.12
CA GLU A 324 -50.84 -31.00 29.91
C GLU A 324 -49.56 -30.15 30.07
N ILE A 325 -49.63 -29.00 30.74
CA ILE A 325 -48.44 -28.18 31.06
C ILE A 325 -47.50 -28.93 32.01
N VAL A 326 -48.04 -29.57 33.06
CA VAL A 326 -47.21 -30.29 34.03
C VAL A 326 -46.63 -31.58 33.46
N GLU A 327 -47.42 -32.34 32.68
CA GLU A 327 -46.97 -33.57 32.03
C GLU A 327 -45.95 -33.29 30.93
N ASN A 328 -46.08 -32.17 30.22
CA ASN A 328 -45.09 -31.74 29.24
C ASN A 328 -43.97 -30.90 29.85
N LEU A 329 -44.00 -30.55 31.15
CA LEU A 329 -42.97 -29.70 31.77
C LEU A 329 -41.56 -30.30 31.66
N PRO A 330 -41.34 -31.61 31.95
CA PRO A 330 -40.04 -32.24 31.71
C PRO A 330 -39.66 -32.19 30.23
N GLU A 331 -40.61 -32.41 29.31
CA GLU A 331 -40.34 -32.32 27.87
C GLU A 331 -40.08 -30.87 27.41
N ILE A 332 -40.59 -29.86 28.12
CA ILE A 332 -40.34 -28.43 27.88
C ILE A 332 -38.97 -28.05 28.44
N GLU A 333 -38.60 -28.57 29.60
CA GLU A 333 -37.30 -28.39 30.26
C GLU A 333 -36.20 -29.10 29.46
N ASP A 334 -36.37 -30.37 29.12
CA ASP A 334 -35.46 -31.15 28.28
C ASP A 334 -35.36 -30.55 26.88
N ARG A 335 -36.47 -30.15 26.25
CA ARG A 335 -36.40 -29.42 24.97
C ARG A 335 -35.77 -28.05 25.13
N GLY A 336 -35.90 -27.40 26.28
CA GLY A 336 -35.25 -26.13 26.59
C GLY A 336 -33.73 -26.29 26.72
N VAL A 337 -33.28 -27.23 27.55
CA VAL A 337 -31.87 -27.54 27.80
C VAL A 337 -31.20 -28.10 26.55
N LEU A 338 -31.82 -29.06 25.86
CA LEU A 338 -31.30 -29.62 24.60
C LEU A 338 -31.26 -28.55 23.49
N ARG A 339 -32.26 -27.65 23.44
CA ARG A 339 -32.19 -26.52 22.51
C ARG A 339 -31.11 -25.53 22.90
N MET A 340 -30.89 -25.27 24.19
CA MET A 340 -29.81 -24.40 24.67
C MET A 340 -28.42 -24.99 24.39
N SER A 341 -28.22 -26.31 24.49
CA SER A 341 -26.95 -26.93 24.13
C SER A 341 -26.69 -26.89 22.62
N ASN A 342 -27.70 -27.24 21.80
CA ASN A 342 -27.61 -27.12 20.35
C ASN A 342 -27.41 -25.66 19.92
N TYR A 343 -28.02 -24.73 20.65
CA TYR A 343 -27.89 -23.31 20.44
C TYR A 343 -26.47 -22.81 20.72
N GLN A 344 -25.87 -23.27 21.81
CA GLN A 344 -24.49 -22.94 22.13
C GLN A 344 -23.53 -23.45 21.05
N GLU A 345 -23.79 -24.63 20.48
CA GLU A 345 -23.04 -25.14 19.33
C GLU A 345 -23.22 -24.29 18.06
N GLU A 346 -24.44 -23.84 17.75
CA GLU A 346 -24.71 -22.94 16.61
C GLU A 346 -24.04 -21.58 16.77
N VAL A 347 -24.08 -21.00 17.98
CA VAL A 347 -23.38 -19.76 18.32
C VAL A 347 -21.89 -19.93 18.19
N ASP A 348 -21.31 -20.99 18.74
CA ASP A 348 -19.88 -21.28 18.64
C ASP A 348 -19.45 -21.42 17.17
N LYS A 349 -20.26 -22.07 16.33
CA LYS A 349 -20.02 -22.21 14.90
C LYS A 349 -20.03 -20.86 14.18
N LEU A 350 -20.99 -20.00 14.51
CA LEU A 350 -21.11 -18.68 13.89
C LEU A 350 -19.97 -17.76 14.33
N ILE A 351 -19.62 -17.78 15.61
CA ILE A 351 -18.44 -17.10 16.17
C ILE A 351 -17.17 -17.55 15.46
N LYS A 352 -16.94 -18.85 15.30
CA LYS A 352 -15.76 -19.39 14.59
C LYS A 352 -15.70 -18.92 13.14
N THR A 353 -16.83 -18.90 12.45
CA THR A 353 -16.92 -18.47 11.04
C THR A 353 -16.56 -16.99 10.90
N HIS A 354 -17.11 -16.14 11.76
CA HIS A 354 -16.80 -14.71 11.73
C HIS A 354 -15.38 -14.41 12.20
N ALA A 355 -14.88 -15.09 13.24
CA ALA A 355 -13.48 -14.99 13.66
C ALA A 355 -12.51 -15.41 12.53
N ALA A 356 -12.85 -16.40 11.71
CA ALA A 356 -12.06 -16.76 10.54
C ALA A 356 -12.05 -15.66 9.47
N SER A 357 -13.21 -15.07 9.17
CA SER A 357 -13.31 -13.91 8.26
C SER A 357 -12.49 -12.74 8.77
N LEU A 358 -12.56 -12.50 10.07
CA LEU A 358 -11.83 -11.46 10.77
C LEU A 358 -10.32 -11.63 10.69
N ALA A 359 -9.84 -12.84 10.97
CA ALA A 359 -8.42 -13.18 10.85
C ALA A 359 -7.93 -12.98 9.41
N LYS A 360 -8.76 -13.31 8.42
CA LYS A 360 -8.47 -13.08 6.99
C LYS A 360 -8.38 -11.58 6.66
N GLU A 361 -9.29 -10.76 7.16
CA GLU A 361 -9.23 -9.30 6.97
C GLU A 361 -8.00 -8.70 7.64
N ILE A 362 -7.72 -9.05 8.90
CA ILE A 362 -6.51 -8.64 9.64
C ILE A 362 -5.26 -9.03 8.83
N SER A 363 -5.22 -10.24 8.27
CA SER A 363 -4.09 -10.70 7.47
C SER A 363 -3.80 -9.81 6.25
N SER A 364 -4.83 -9.16 5.69
CA SER A 364 -4.67 -8.24 4.55
C SER A 364 -4.15 -6.86 4.96
N LEU A 365 -4.18 -6.54 6.26
CA LEU A 365 -3.78 -5.27 6.85
C LEU A 365 -2.36 -5.29 7.44
N ILE A 366 -1.72 -6.47 7.47
CA ILE A 366 -0.35 -6.63 7.95
C ILE A 366 0.60 -6.25 6.82
N TYR A 367 1.34 -5.17 7.05
CA TYR A 367 2.44 -4.77 6.21
C TYR A 367 3.64 -4.46 7.08
N TYR A 368 4.82 -4.53 6.50
CA TYR A 368 6.02 -3.97 7.10
C TYR A 368 6.65 -3.00 6.11
N ASN A 369 7.18 -1.89 6.63
CA ASN A 369 7.89 -0.90 5.85
C ASN A 369 9.40 -1.13 6.04
N ILE A 370 10.12 -1.29 4.93
CA ILE A 370 11.57 -1.20 4.94
C ILE A 370 11.96 0.20 4.44
N HIS A 371 12.69 0.92 5.28
CA HIS A 371 13.22 2.23 4.94
C HIS A 371 14.67 2.06 4.46
N LEU A 372 14.92 2.27 3.18
CA LEU A 372 16.27 2.23 2.61
C LEU A 372 16.72 3.65 2.31
N SER A 373 17.78 4.10 2.96
CA SER A 373 18.50 5.30 2.54
C SER A 373 19.56 4.91 1.52
N GLY A 374 19.53 5.54 0.35
CA GLY A 374 20.59 5.48 -0.64
C GLY A 374 21.06 6.88 -0.98
N THR A 375 22.29 7.00 -1.45
CA THR A 375 22.79 8.29 -1.94
C THR A 375 23.13 8.17 -3.42
N THR A 376 23.00 9.27 -4.15
CA THR A 376 23.48 9.35 -5.53
C THR A 376 25.00 9.46 -5.65
N HIS A 377 25.72 9.42 -4.51
CA HIS A 377 27.18 9.45 -4.45
C HIS A 377 27.77 8.06 -4.77
N GLY A 378 27.65 7.64 -6.02
CA GLY A 378 28.24 6.42 -6.51
C GLY A 378 29.69 6.58 -6.88
N ASP A 379 30.56 5.93 -6.13
CA ASP A 379 32.00 5.86 -6.36
C ASP A 379 32.77 7.16 -6.05
N PHE A 380 34.06 7.03 -5.69
CA PHE A 380 34.91 8.19 -5.40
C PHE A 380 35.05 9.13 -6.62
N GLU A 381 34.88 8.59 -7.83
CA GLU A 381 34.83 9.34 -9.09
C GLU A 381 33.62 10.28 -9.21
N ALA A 382 32.42 9.89 -8.77
CA ALA A 382 31.25 10.79 -8.85
C ALA A 382 31.15 11.75 -7.64
N ARG A 383 31.90 11.50 -6.56
CA ARG A 383 31.99 12.37 -5.38
C ARG A 383 32.78 13.65 -5.63
N GLY A 384 33.53 13.73 -6.72
CA GLY A 384 34.11 15.00 -7.16
C GLY A 384 32.99 16.02 -7.37
N LYS A 385 32.98 17.10 -6.57
CA LYS A 385 32.13 18.29 -6.85
C LYS A 385 32.29 18.77 -8.29
N TYR A 386 33.47 18.50 -8.87
CA TYR A 386 33.85 18.84 -10.22
C TYR A 386 34.04 17.57 -11.04
N TYR A 387 33.37 17.53 -12.18
CA TYR A 387 33.58 16.49 -13.19
C TYR A 387 34.62 16.99 -14.20
N PHE A 388 35.62 16.16 -14.50
CA PHE A 388 36.70 16.47 -15.44
C PHE A 388 36.56 15.61 -16.70
N SER A 389 36.74 16.19 -17.88
CA SER A 389 36.84 15.45 -19.14
C SER A 389 37.96 15.96 -20.03
N ALA A 390 38.69 15.08 -20.69
CA ALA A 390 39.66 15.51 -21.70
C ALA A 390 38.99 15.68 -23.06
N ASP A 391 39.49 16.62 -23.84
CA ASP A 391 39.12 16.77 -25.24
C ASP A 391 40.33 16.99 -26.13
N ILE A 392 40.18 16.64 -27.40
CA ILE A 392 41.15 16.96 -28.45
C ILE A 392 40.41 17.80 -29.48
N GLY A 393 41.01 18.90 -29.92
CA GLY A 393 40.36 19.80 -30.86
C GLY A 393 41.31 20.66 -31.67
N VAL A 394 40.71 21.56 -32.44
CA VAL A 394 41.40 22.57 -33.25
C VAL A 394 40.93 23.95 -32.83
N ALA A 395 41.87 24.80 -32.40
CA ALA A 395 41.64 26.17 -31.99
C ALA A 395 42.08 27.15 -33.08
N PHE A 396 41.18 28.01 -33.55
CA PHE A 396 41.48 29.10 -34.46
C PHE A 396 41.64 30.41 -33.67
N THR A 397 42.79 31.07 -33.86
CA THR A 397 43.09 32.36 -33.23
C THR A 397 43.11 33.46 -34.30
N PRO A 398 42.02 34.24 -34.49
CA PRO A 398 41.90 35.20 -35.59
C PRO A 398 43.03 36.24 -35.63
N ALA A 399 43.45 36.74 -34.46
CA ALA A 399 44.54 37.72 -34.36
C ALA A 399 45.91 37.18 -34.82
N ILE A 400 46.08 35.86 -34.78
CA ILE A 400 47.30 35.16 -35.24
C ILE A 400 47.13 34.68 -36.68
N GLY A 401 45.90 34.47 -37.13
CA GLY A 401 45.56 33.90 -38.44
C GLY A 401 45.94 32.42 -38.56
N ARG A 402 45.89 31.68 -37.44
CA ARG A 402 46.35 30.28 -37.39
C ARG A 402 45.37 29.38 -36.65
N ALA A 403 45.18 28.19 -37.19
CA ALA A 403 44.55 27.07 -36.51
C ALA A 403 45.63 26.21 -35.85
N THR A 404 45.47 25.91 -34.58
CA THR A 404 46.38 25.10 -33.78
C THR A 404 45.60 23.99 -33.11
N PRO A 405 45.96 22.72 -33.33
CA PRO A 405 45.36 21.66 -32.58
C PRO A 405 45.84 21.68 -31.12
N TYR A 406 45.00 21.18 -30.21
CA TYR A 406 45.24 21.21 -28.78
C TYR A 406 44.67 19.98 -28.07
N LEU A 407 45.20 19.74 -26.87
CA LEU A 407 44.68 18.80 -25.89
C LEU A 407 44.16 19.61 -24.69
N GLY A 408 42.90 19.43 -24.33
CA GLY A 408 42.23 20.20 -23.27
C GLY A 408 41.66 19.32 -22.17
N THR A 409 41.47 19.93 -21.00
CA THR A 409 40.67 19.41 -19.89
C THR A 409 39.54 20.39 -19.63
N ASN A 410 38.32 19.86 -19.55
CA ASN A 410 37.10 20.59 -19.25
C ASN A 410 36.68 20.31 -17.81
N ILE A 411 36.48 21.36 -17.03
CA ILE A 411 36.08 21.31 -15.63
C ILE A 411 34.62 21.77 -15.54
N TYR A 412 33.73 20.87 -15.15
CA TYR A 412 32.32 21.17 -14.98
C TYR A 412 32.04 21.59 -13.55
N LEU A 413 31.28 22.69 -13.38
CA LEU A 413 30.91 23.24 -12.07
C LEU A 413 29.81 22.44 -11.36
N ARG A 414 29.39 21.31 -11.95
CA ARG A 414 28.44 20.36 -11.38
C ARG A 414 28.78 18.94 -11.84
N PRO A 415 28.27 17.92 -11.13
CA PRO A 415 28.31 16.55 -11.61
C PRO A 415 27.59 16.40 -12.97
N VAL A 416 28.19 15.62 -13.85
CA VAL A 416 27.65 15.32 -15.19
C VAL A 416 27.52 13.82 -15.33
N ASN A 417 26.30 13.32 -15.53
CA ASN A 417 26.06 11.94 -15.94
C ASN A 417 26.27 11.83 -17.45
N LYS A 418 27.30 11.08 -17.88
CA LYS A 418 27.62 10.79 -19.29
C LYS A 418 26.63 9.83 -19.95
N GLU A 419 25.93 9.02 -19.17
CA GLU A 419 24.94 8.06 -19.69
C GLU A 419 23.62 8.73 -20.07
N ARG A 420 23.38 9.96 -19.59
CA ARG A 420 22.19 10.74 -19.93
C ARG A 420 22.42 11.54 -21.21
N PRO A 421 21.66 11.28 -22.29
CA PRO A 421 21.71 12.09 -23.50
C PRO A 421 21.47 13.58 -23.18
N LEU A 422 22.19 14.45 -23.87
CA LEU A 422 21.91 15.89 -23.80
C LEU A 422 20.65 16.23 -24.61
N LEU A 423 19.51 16.30 -23.94
CA LEU A 423 18.24 16.68 -24.54
C LEU A 423 18.04 18.20 -24.46
N TRP A 424 17.60 18.80 -25.57
CA TRP A 424 17.24 20.22 -25.63
C TRP A 424 15.90 20.54 -24.95
N SER A 425 15.16 19.52 -24.50
CA SER A 425 13.91 19.65 -23.75
C SER A 425 14.10 19.81 -22.24
N ASP A 426 15.33 19.68 -21.73
CA ASP A 426 15.61 19.85 -20.30
C ASP A 426 15.43 21.32 -19.86
N PRO A 427 15.20 21.62 -18.57
CA PRO A 427 15.11 23.00 -18.10
C PRO A 427 16.37 23.80 -18.45
N PHE A 428 16.22 25.06 -18.87
CA PHE A 428 17.33 25.89 -19.37
C PHE A 428 18.55 25.91 -18.43
N TRP A 429 18.32 26.11 -17.13
CA TRP A 429 19.40 26.14 -16.13
C TRP A 429 20.05 24.76 -15.91
N ASP A 430 19.28 23.66 -16.05
CA ASP A 430 19.82 22.30 -16.00
C ASP A 430 20.74 22.07 -17.21
N GLN A 431 20.29 22.45 -18.41
CA GLN A 431 21.07 22.35 -19.63
C GLN A 431 22.34 23.17 -19.58
N LEU A 432 22.25 24.45 -19.19
CA LEU A 432 23.39 25.34 -19.18
C LEU A 432 24.49 24.80 -18.27
N GLY A 433 24.14 24.33 -17.07
CA GLY A 433 25.13 23.77 -16.14
C GLY A 433 25.77 22.46 -16.63
N ARG A 434 25.06 21.63 -17.40
CA ARG A 434 25.60 20.38 -17.97
C ARG A 434 26.47 20.63 -19.20
N ARG A 435 26.20 21.71 -19.93
CA ARG A 435 26.85 22.02 -21.20
C ARG A 435 28.05 22.94 -21.02
N PHE A 436 28.03 23.83 -20.04
CA PHE A 436 29.10 24.77 -19.77
C PHE A 436 30.23 24.15 -18.95
N SER A 437 31.46 24.34 -19.39
CA SER A 437 32.69 23.93 -18.70
C SER A 437 33.73 25.05 -18.70
N LEU A 438 34.68 24.99 -17.78
CA LEU A 438 35.92 25.75 -17.86
C LEU A 438 36.95 24.91 -18.61
N LEU A 439 37.67 25.51 -19.55
CA LEU A 439 38.71 24.85 -20.33
C LEU A 439 40.09 25.25 -19.80
N ALA A 440 40.96 24.27 -19.63
CA ALA A 440 42.42 24.43 -19.55
C ALA A 440 43.07 23.46 -20.54
N GLY A 441 43.91 23.94 -21.45
CA GLY A 441 44.51 23.09 -22.48
C GLY A 441 45.88 23.55 -22.94
N ILE A 442 46.52 22.72 -23.76
CA ILE A 442 47.83 22.99 -24.36
C ILE A 442 47.77 22.81 -25.87
N SER A 443 48.23 23.78 -26.65
CA SER A 443 48.45 23.60 -28.08
C SER A 443 49.78 22.88 -28.30
N TYR A 444 49.84 22.01 -29.30
CA TYR A 444 51.06 21.27 -29.65
C TYR A 444 51.70 21.74 -30.96
N VAL A 445 51.27 22.91 -31.45
CA VAL A 445 51.84 23.56 -32.63
C VAL A 445 52.34 24.94 -32.22
N SER A 446 53.62 25.19 -32.51
CA SER A 446 54.27 26.46 -32.26
C SER A 446 53.51 27.60 -32.94
N VAL A 447 53.25 28.68 -32.22
CA VAL A 447 52.73 29.94 -32.77
C VAL A 447 53.83 30.96 -32.98
N SER A 448 55.09 30.61 -32.70
CA SER A 448 56.23 31.51 -32.81
C SER A 448 56.31 32.22 -34.17
N LYS A 449 56.79 33.45 -34.14
CA LYS A 449 57.12 34.26 -35.31
C LYS A 449 58.23 35.22 -34.88
N SER A 450 59.41 35.02 -35.44
CA SER A 450 60.63 35.77 -35.13
C SER A 450 60.38 37.28 -35.04
N GLY A 451 60.86 37.90 -33.97
CA GLY A 451 60.74 39.33 -33.69
C GLY A 451 59.32 39.78 -33.32
N LYS A 452 58.42 38.86 -32.98
CA LYS A 452 57.02 39.17 -32.64
C LYS A 452 56.47 38.32 -31.51
N ARG A 453 56.72 37.01 -31.54
CA ARG A 453 56.14 36.06 -30.59
C ARG A 453 56.96 34.79 -30.48
N SER A 454 57.09 34.29 -29.26
CA SER A 454 57.64 32.99 -28.92
C SER A 454 56.62 32.16 -28.14
N ASP A 455 56.80 30.84 -28.13
CA ASP A 455 55.89 29.94 -27.42
C ASP A 455 56.08 30.05 -25.91
N LEU A 456 55.03 29.71 -25.15
CA LEU A 456 55.07 29.81 -23.69
C LEU A 456 55.95 28.73 -23.04
N LEU A 457 55.92 27.51 -23.58
CA LEU A 457 56.56 26.33 -23.00
C LEU A 457 57.39 25.58 -24.05
N GLY A 458 58.71 25.58 -23.88
CA GLY A 458 59.63 24.71 -24.63
C GLY A 458 59.62 24.89 -26.15
N ASN A 459 59.41 26.12 -26.65
CA ASN A 459 59.39 26.47 -28.07
C ASN A 459 58.34 25.71 -28.92
N THR A 460 57.31 25.12 -28.30
CA THR A 460 56.30 24.36 -29.03
C THR A 460 54.90 24.50 -28.44
N PHE A 461 54.80 24.55 -27.11
CA PHE A 461 53.50 24.49 -26.45
C PHE A 461 53.05 25.87 -25.97
N ASN A 462 51.75 26.13 -26.10
CA ASN A 462 51.09 27.33 -25.59
C ASN A 462 49.89 26.94 -24.75
N LEU A 463 49.59 27.74 -23.72
CA LEU A 463 48.48 27.49 -22.83
C LEU A 463 47.18 28.04 -23.42
N LEU A 464 46.09 27.29 -23.33
CA LEU A 464 44.74 27.73 -23.59
C LEU A 464 43.97 27.75 -22.28
N ALA A 465 43.23 28.83 -22.01
CA ALA A 465 42.24 28.85 -20.94
C ALA A 465 40.96 29.53 -21.42
N GLY A 466 39.79 29.04 -21.01
CA GLY A 466 38.53 29.55 -21.52
C GLY A 466 37.29 28.88 -20.96
N GLY A 467 36.19 29.00 -21.70
CA GLY A 467 34.95 28.28 -21.48
C GLY A 467 34.65 27.34 -22.62
N GLY A 468 33.95 26.26 -22.31
CA GLY A 468 33.44 25.29 -23.28
C GLY A 468 31.93 25.20 -23.23
N PHE A 469 31.31 24.95 -24.37
CA PHE A 469 29.90 24.63 -24.51
C PHE A 469 29.73 23.33 -25.28
N ARG A 470 29.15 22.33 -24.60
CA ARG A 470 28.88 21.01 -25.16
C ARG A 470 27.63 21.05 -26.05
N ILE A 471 27.79 20.82 -27.35
CA ILE A 471 26.67 20.76 -28.31
C ILE A 471 25.93 19.42 -28.16
N ASN A 472 26.68 18.33 -28.10
CA ASN A 472 26.20 16.97 -27.90
C ASN A 472 27.29 16.16 -27.18
N ASP A 473 27.10 14.86 -26.99
CA ASP A 473 28.05 14.04 -26.21
C ASP A 473 29.41 13.85 -26.90
N GLY A 474 29.51 14.10 -28.21
CA GLY A 474 30.75 13.99 -28.97
C GLY A 474 31.46 15.30 -29.22
N PHE A 475 30.75 16.44 -29.31
CA PHE A 475 31.27 17.70 -29.83
C PHE A 475 31.11 18.88 -28.86
N ARG A 476 32.12 19.74 -28.81
CA ARG A 476 32.13 20.99 -28.06
C ARG A 476 32.61 22.17 -28.88
N ILE A 477 32.03 23.34 -28.61
CA ILE A 477 32.60 24.61 -29.03
C ILE A 477 33.26 25.22 -27.81
N ASN A 478 34.53 25.56 -27.93
CA ASN A 478 35.28 26.22 -26.87
C ASN A 478 35.72 27.62 -27.31
N GLY A 479 35.91 28.51 -26.36
CA GLY A 479 36.41 29.85 -26.62
C GLY A 479 37.13 30.41 -25.40
N GLY A 480 38.13 31.25 -25.64
CA GLY A 480 38.95 31.78 -24.55
C GLY A 480 40.20 32.48 -25.05
N TRP A 481 41.28 32.32 -24.30
CA TRP A 481 42.57 32.97 -24.54
C TRP A 481 43.66 31.94 -24.78
N LEU A 482 44.43 32.14 -25.85
CA LEU A 482 45.70 31.48 -26.12
C LEU A 482 46.81 32.37 -25.56
N PHE A 483 47.58 31.86 -24.60
CA PHE A 483 48.68 32.56 -23.95
C PHE A 483 50.02 32.18 -24.57
N TYR A 484 50.78 33.19 -24.98
CA TYR A 484 52.13 33.04 -25.53
C TYR A 484 53.01 34.23 -25.09
N ASN A 485 54.32 34.15 -25.36
CA ASN A 485 55.26 35.23 -25.06
C ASN A 485 55.32 36.22 -26.23
N GLU A 486 54.94 37.48 -26.01
CA GLU A 486 55.15 38.57 -26.96
C GLU A 486 56.60 39.06 -26.83
N GLU A 487 57.31 39.08 -27.97
CA GLU A 487 58.68 39.58 -28.04
C GLU A 487 58.63 41.09 -28.18
N SER A 488 59.50 41.79 -27.45
CA SER A 488 59.60 43.25 -27.57
C SER A 488 60.07 43.62 -28.97
N ALA A 489 59.39 44.57 -29.61
CA ALA A 489 59.85 45.13 -30.88
C ALA A 489 61.21 45.84 -30.75
N ASN A 490 61.59 46.23 -29.53
CA ASN A 490 62.90 46.76 -29.23
C ASN A 490 63.84 45.62 -28.83
N PRO A 491 64.88 45.31 -29.64
CA PRO A 491 65.84 44.26 -29.34
C PRO A 491 66.71 44.53 -28.10
N LEU A 492 66.63 45.73 -27.52
CA LEU A 492 67.31 46.09 -26.27
C LEU A 492 66.51 45.72 -25.01
N ILE A 493 65.27 45.24 -25.16
CA ILE A 493 64.41 44.85 -24.03
C ILE A 493 64.21 43.34 -24.06
N ASP A 494 64.99 42.61 -23.27
CA ASP A 494 64.91 41.13 -23.12
C ASP A 494 63.69 40.65 -22.31
N LYS A 495 62.69 41.51 -22.10
CA LYS A 495 61.51 41.17 -21.29
C LYS A 495 60.39 40.69 -22.20
N ASN A 496 60.26 39.37 -22.30
CA ASN A 496 59.07 38.74 -22.86
C ASN A 496 57.88 38.98 -21.94
N GLN A 497 56.73 39.29 -22.53
CA GLN A 497 55.47 39.48 -21.81
C GLN A 497 54.48 38.39 -22.20
N ILE A 498 53.82 37.78 -21.21
CA ILE A 498 52.75 36.82 -21.49
C ILE A 498 51.52 37.60 -21.94
N VAL A 499 51.06 37.33 -23.16
CA VAL A 499 49.86 37.95 -23.72
C VAL A 499 48.83 36.89 -24.09
N GLY A 500 47.56 37.20 -23.87
CA GLY A 500 46.42 36.38 -24.30
C GLY A 500 45.84 36.91 -25.61
N LYS A 501 45.57 36.01 -26.58
CA LYS A 501 44.77 36.35 -27.77
C LYS A 501 43.51 35.48 -27.84
N PRO A 502 42.37 36.04 -28.28
CA PRO A 502 41.12 35.30 -28.31
C PRO A 502 41.17 34.15 -29.32
N PHE A 503 40.66 32.98 -28.95
CA PHE A 503 40.49 31.83 -29.83
C PHE A 503 39.05 31.30 -29.79
N VAL A 504 38.67 30.60 -30.86
CA VAL A 504 37.47 29.76 -30.93
C VAL A 504 37.90 28.37 -31.38
N ALA A 505 37.33 27.32 -30.80
CA ALA A 505 37.72 25.95 -31.09
C ALA A 505 36.54 25.01 -31.24
N LEU A 506 36.74 23.96 -32.02
CA LEU A 506 35.88 22.77 -32.07
C LEU A 506 36.68 21.60 -31.50
N SER A 507 36.09 20.85 -30.58
CA SER A 507 36.74 19.67 -29.98
C SER A 507 35.81 18.48 -29.86
N PHE A 508 36.44 17.32 -29.71
CA PHE A 508 35.80 16.03 -29.47
C PHE A 508 36.09 15.57 -28.05
N ASP A 509 35.05 15.12 -27.33
CA ASP A 509 35.23 14.53 -26.01
C ASP A 509 35.96 13.20 -26.15
N VAL A 510 37.06 13.05 -25.43
CA VAL A 510 37.86 11.82 -25.46
C VAL A 510 37.61 11.08 -24.16
N ASP A 511 37.15 9.84 -24.25
CA ASP A 511 37.08 8.98 -23.08
C ASP A 511 38.50 8.60 -22.64
N ILE A 512 39.02 9.36 -21.66
CA ILE A 512 40.36 9.19 -21.11
C ILE A 512 40.59 7.73 -20.71
N ASN A 513 39.58 7.06 -20.13
CA ASN A 513 39.68 5.68 -19.71
C ASN A 513 39.96 4.74 -20.89
N SER A 514 39.30 4.96 -22.02
CA SER A 514 39.53 4.19 -23.25
C SER A 514 40.92 4.47 -23.84
N VAL A 515 41.35 5.74 -23.88
CA VAL A 515 42.66 6.11 -24.42
C VAL A 515 43.81 5.64 -23.52
N PHE A 516 43.72 5.80 -22.20
CA PHE A 516 44.76 5.34 -21.28
C PHE A 516 44.91 3.83 -21.32
N LYS A 517 43.81 3.07 -21.34
CA LYS A 517 43.85 1.60 -21.50
C LYS A 517 44.52 1.18 -22.80
N THR A 518 44.27 1.92 -23.89
CA THR A 518 44.84 1.63 -25.21
C THR A 518 46.32 2.01 -25.30
N VAL A 519 46.70 3.18 -24.79
CA VAL A 519 48.06 3.74 -24.92
C VAL A 519 49.03 3.14 -23.91
N PHE A 520 48.59 2.96 -22.66
CA PHE A 520 49.47 2.49 -21.58
C PHE A 520 49.33 0.99 -21.28
N GLY A 521 48.50 0.26 -22.04
CA GLY A 521 48.44 -1.21 -22.01
C GLY A 521 48.06 -1.81 -20.66
N THR A 522 47.58 -1.01 -19.70
CA THR A 522 47.15 -1.51 -18.40
C THR A 522 45.84 -2.24 -18.58
N THR A 523 45.92 -3.55 -18.75
CA THR A 523 44.91 -4.49 -18.26
C THR A 523 44.85 -4.31 -16.75
N VAL A 524 44.13 -3.29 -16.30
CA VAL A 524 43.69 -3.23 -14.90
C VAL A 524 42.77 -4.43 -14.74
N PRO A 525 43.10 -5.43 -13.90
CA PRO A 525 42.21 -6.56 -13.70
C PRO A 525 40.85 -6.02 -13.25
N ASN A 526 39.78 -6.39 -13.95
CA ASN A 526 38.42 -6.11 -13.50
C ASN A 526 38.27 -6.69 -12.10
N LYS A 527 38.04 -5.81 -11.11
CA LYS A 527 37.57 -6.23 -9.79
C LYS A 527 36.07 -6.41 -9.81
#